data_AF-A0A4Y2W690-F1
#
_entry.id   AF-A0A4Y2W690-F1
#
_cell.length_a   1.000
_cell.length_b   1.000
_cell.length_c   1.000
_cell.angle_alpha   90.00
_cell.angle_beta   90.00
_cell.angle_gamma   90.00
#
_symmetry.space_group_name_H-M   'P 1'
#
loop_
_entity.id
_entity.type
_entity.pdbx_description
1 polymer ?
#
loop_
_entity_poly.entity_id
_entity_poly.type
_entity_poly.pdbx_seq_one_letter_code
_entity_poly.pdbx_strand_id
1 'polypeptide(L)' 'MPEPGEESVLQFKQHKFSQPVPYAIYADFEALIEPMQTIPSKTASHIPCGYAYLIIGQNGLPLKPVTVYRG' A
#
# COMPACT_ATOMS: atom_id res chain seq x y z
N MET A 1 -10.94 15.51 0.77
CA MET A 1 -11.37 14.91 -0.52
C MET A 1 -10.88 15.85 -1.60
N PRO A 2 -10.06 15.42 -2.57
CA PRO A 2 -9.60 16.32 -3.63
C PRO A 2 -10.79 16.81 -4.46
N GLU A 3 -10.73 18.06 -4.92
CA GLU A 3 -11.81 18.64 -5.72
C GLU A 3 -11.91 17.97 -7.10
N PRO A 4 -13.11 17.79 -7.69
CA PRO A 4 -13.25 17.15 -8.99
C PRO A 4 -12.66 18.02 -10.13
N GLY A 5 -11.72 17.47 -10.91
CA GLY A 5 -11.10 18.09 -12.09
C GLY A 5 -10.39 17.04 -12.96
N GLU A 6 -9.90 17.40 -14.17
CA GLU A 6 -9.22 16.47 -15.08
C GLU A 6 -7.98 15.80 -14.46
N GLU A 7 -7.30 16.48 -13.52
CA GLU A 7 -6.17 15.94 -12.76
C GLU A 7 -6.59 15.09 -11.55
N SER A 8 -7.89 15.04 -11.23
CA SER A 8 -8.43 14.27 -10.10
C SER A 8 -8.76 12.82 -10.47
N VAL A 9 -8.52 12.44 -11.72
CA VAL A 9 -8.59 11.05 -12.17
C VAL A 9 -7.24 10.39 -11.90
N LEU A 10 -7.20 9.46 -10.94
CA LEU A 10 -6.07 8.56 -10.73
C LEU A 10 -5.81 7.76 -12.02
N GLN A 11 -4.88 8.23 -12.84
CA GLN A 11 -4.45 7.54 -14.05
C GLN A 11 -3.22 6.67 -13.75
N PHE A 12 -3.37 5.36 -13.95
CA PHE A 12 -2.26 4.42 -13.82
C PHE A 12 -1.30 4.58 -15.00
N LYS A 13 -0.20 5.31 -14.84
CA LYS A 13 0.79 5.54 -15.91
C LYS A 13 1.49 4.28 -16.42
N GLN A 14 1.32 3.15 -15.75
CA GLN A 14 2.17 1.97 -15.87
C GLN A 14 1.35 0.68 -16.08
N HIS A 15 0.39 0.71 -16.99
CA HIS A 15 -0.50 -0.42 -17.34
C HIS A 15 0.24 -1.72 -17.72
N LYS A 16 1.48 -1.63 -18.20
CA LYS A 16 2.34 -2.78 -18.50
C LYS A 16 2.69 -3.63 -17.28
N PHE A 17 2.54 -3.09 -16.06
CA PHE A 17 2.75 -3.80 -14.81
C PHE A 17 1.42 -4.33 -14.22
N SER A 18 0.41 -4.50 -15.06
CA SER A 18 -0.85 -5.11 -14.66
C SER A 18 -0.66 -6.60 -14.36
N GLN A 19 -1.41 -7.09 -13.36
CA GLN A 19 -1.43 -8.49 -12.98
C GLN A 19 -2.73 -9.12 -13.50
N PRO A 20 -2.69 -10.24 -14.25
CA PRO A 20 -3.90 -10.91 -14.69
C PRO A 20 -4.67 -11.50 -13.51
N VAL A 21 -5.98 -11.22 -13.43
CA VAL A 21 -6.88 -11.79 -12.43
C VAL A 21 -7.17 -13.27 -12.72
N PRO A 22 -7.49 -14.07 -11.68
CA PRO A 22 -7.53 -13.78 -10.25
C PRO A 22 -6.16 -13.90 -9.56
N TYR A 23 -5.94 -13.02 -8.58
CA TYR A 23 -4.84 -13.08 -7.62
C TYR A 23 -5.29 -12.47 -6.30
N ALA A 24 -4.59 -12.81 -5.22
CA ALA A 24 -4.70 -12.16 -3.92
C ALA A 24 -3.38 -11.47 -3.57
N ILE A 25 -3.44 -10.31 -2.92
CA ILE A 25 -2.26 -9.64 -2.37
C ILE A 25 -2.36 -9.70 -0.86
N TYR A 26 -1.37 -10.31 -0.22
CA TYR A 26 -1.14 -10.21 1.21
C TYR A 26 -0.05 -9.18 1.42
N ALA A 27 -0.34 -8.15 2.20
CA ALA A 27 0.59 -7.07 2.47
C ALA A 27 0.61 -6.74 3.96
N ASP A 28 1.78 -6.38 4.44
CA ASP A 28 2.01 -5.86 5.78
C ASP A 28 2.83 -4.57 5.70
N PHE A 29 2.58 -3.65 6.61
CA PHE A 29 3.13 -2.29 6.61
C PHE A 29 3.73 -1.97 7.98
N GLU A 30 4.96 -1.48 7.96
CA GLU A 30 5.61 -0.94 9.14
C GLU A 30 5.43 0.58 9.17
N ALA A 31 5.14 1.11 10.36
CA ALA A 31 5.03 2.55 10.58
C ALA A 31 5.71 2.95 11.89
N LEU A 32 6.40 4.09 11.87
CA LEU A 32 6.82 4.80 13.06
C LEU A 32 5.62 5.54 13.64
N ILE A 33 5.50 5.50 14.97
CA ILE A 33 4.38 6.10 15.68
C ILE A 33 4.85 7.36 16.38
N GLU A 34 4.27 8.50 16.00
CA GLU A 34 4.56 9.79 16.63
C GLU A 34 3.33 10.31 17.38
N PRO A 35 3.46 10.67 18.67
CA PRO A 35 2.37 11.27 19.43
C PRO A 35 1.93 12.61 18.81
N MET A 36 0.63 12.79 18.57
CA MET A 36 0.11 14.10 18.17
C MET A 36 -0.09 14.98 19.41
N GLN A 37 0.71 16.04 19.54
CA GLN A 37 0.64 16.97 20.67
C GLN A 37 -0.59 17.89 20.63
N THR A 38 -1.24 18.01 19.47
CA THR A 38 -2.30 19.00 19.19
C THR A 38 -3.72 18.51 19.43
N ILE A 39 -3.93 17.24 19.80
CA ILE A 39 -5.27 16.67 20.02
C ILE A 39 -5.29 16.00 21.40
N PRO A 40 -6.30 16.25 22.27
CA PRO A 40 -6.35 15.66 23.62
C PRO A 40 -6.55 14.14 23.67
N SER A 41 -6.69 13.49 22.51
CA SER A 41 -6.92 12.04 22.42
C SER A 41 -5.61 11.26 22.33
N LYS A 42 -5.67 9.95 22.60
CA LYS A 42 -4.59 8.97 22.35
C LYS A 42 -4.39 8.72 20.84
N THR A 43 -4.41 9.77 20.02
CA THR A 43 -4.22 9.69 18.58
C THR A 43 -2.75 9.89 18.27
N ALA A 44 -2.19 9.04 17.42
CA ALA A 44 -0.81 9.10 16.98
C ALA A 44 -0.74 9.13 15.45
N SER A 45 0.22 9.90 14.93
CA SER A 45 0.59 9.91 13.52
C SER A 45 1.34 8.61 13.21
N HIS A 46 0.97 7.98 12.10
CA HIS A 46 1.66 6.82 11.57
C HIS A 46 2.48 7.27 10.36
N ILE A 47 3.80 7.20 10.47
CA ILE A 47 4.73 7.50 9.38
C ILE A 47 5.14 6.18 8.74
N PRO A 48 4.68 5.87 7.51
CA PRO A 48 5.05 4.62 6.85
C PRO A 48 6.57 4.54 6.64
N CYS A 49 7.20 3.46 7.10
CA CYS A 49 8.65 3.27 7.00
C CYS A 49 9.05 1.97 6.31
N GLY A 50 8.13 1.03 6.15
CA GLY A 50 8.42 -0.25 5.50
C GLY A 50 7.16 -0.92 5.00
N TYR A 51 7.33 -1.83 4.05
CA TYR A 51 6.26 -2.72 3.64
C TYR A 51 6.82 -4.05 3.11
N ALA A 52 6.03 -5.09 3.25
CA ALA A 52 6.24 -6.36 2.59
C ALA A 52 4.95 -6.82 1.93
N TYR A 53 5.03 -7.35 0.72
CA TYR A 53 3.86 -7.95 0.07
C TYR A 53 4.19 -9.19 -0.74
N LEU A 54 3.19 -10.07 -0.82
CA LEU A 54 3.19 -11.32 -1.55
C LEU A 54 1.96 -11.38 -2.45
N ILE A 55 2.17 -11.79 -3.70
CA ILE A 55 1.07 -12.01 -4.65
C ILE A 55 0.86 -13.52 -4.77
N ILE A 56 -0.35 -13.98 -4.45
CA ILE A 56 -0.79 -15.36 -4.54
C ILE A 56 -1.67 -15.54 -5.77
N GLY A 57 -1.32 -16.51 -6.61
CA GLY A 57 -2.08 -16.87 -7.80
C GLY A 57 -3.27 -17.77 -7.49
N GLN A 58 -4.06 -18.09 -8.52
CA GLN A 58 -5.21 -19.00 -8.40
C GLN A 58 -4.88 -20.38 -7.81
N ASN A 59 -3.65 -20.85 -8.01
CA ASN A 59 -3.18 -22.14 -7.49
C ASN A 59 -2.78 -22.08 -6.00
N GLY A 60 -2.97 -20.93 -5.33
CA GLY A 60 -2.56 -20.74 -3.94
C GLY A 60 -1.05 -20.56 -3.76
N LEU A 61 -0.27 -20.49 -4.85
CA LEU A 61 1.18 -20.34 -4.80
C LEU A 61 1.62 -18.89 -5.05
N PRO A 62 2.78 -18.48 -4.48
CA PRO A 62 3.42 -17.22 -4.83
C PRO A 62 3.68 -17.09 -6.33
N LEU A 63 3.23 -16.00 -6.94
CA LEU A 63 3.53 -15.67 -8.34
C LEU A 63 4.93 -15.08 -8.51
N LYS A 64 5.48 -14.51 -7.43
CA LYS A 64 6.82 -13.93 -7.39
C LYS A 64 7.37 -14.00 -5.96
N PRO A 65 8.69 -13.84 -5.78
CA PRO A 65 9.27 -13.67 -4.45
C PRO A 65 8.60 -12.52 -3.68
N VAL A 66 8.60 -12.63 -2.34
CA VAL A 66 8.12 -11.55 -1.48
C VAL A 66 8.85 -10.26 -1.84
N THR A 67 8.08 -9.19 -2.04
CA THR A 67 8.66 -7.86 -2.26
C THR A 67 8.73 -7.17 -0.92
N VAL A 68 9.92 -6.71 -0.55
CA VAL A 68 10.16 -6.04 0.73
C VAL A 68 10.80 -4.69 0.45
N TYR A 69 10.29 -3.66 1.10
CA TYR A 69 10.87 -2.34 1.18
C TYR A 69 11.09 -1.99 2.64
N ARG A 70 12.28 -1.49 2.93
CA ARG A 70 12.66 -0.90 4.21
C ARG A 70 13.24 0.47 3.88
N GLY A 71 12.55 1.50 4.33
CA GLY A 71 12.89 2.90 4.08
C GLY A 71 14.19 3.33 4.73
#